data_AF-A0A645C8L0-F1
#
_entry.id   AF-A0A645C8L0-F1
#
_cell.length_a   1.000
_cell.length_b   1.000
_cell.length_c   1.000
_cell.angle_alpha   90.00
_cell.angle_beta   90.00
_cell.angle_gamma   90.00
#
_symmetry.space_group_name_H-M   'P 1'
#
loop_
_entity.id
_entity.type
_entity.pdbx_description
1 polymer ?
#
loop_
_entity_poly.entity_id
_entity_poly.type
_entity_poly.pdbx_seq_one_letter_code
_entity_poly.pdbx_strand_id
1 'polypeptide(L)'
;MVRLEHVCVVHEILPDAGRVGRTGIDKRPVDGPVEVGPLQVVGDTICDTTHHGGRFRAVYVVSDEDAAVVETLLTRTPGAPAFPVEVPARMREVPVGTSEASRERTPGVPDRTPPVGWMGENFRVSGVSMSEVLLGERWRIGDVEIAFTEPRVPCATFQRWVGEESWVRRFADLGHPGALAEVITPGTVRAGLPVEVVHRPAHGLSIGEAFRPAMPADKAAEFLATYAPADIQPDMLKKARAAVNRSPGA
;
A
#
# COMPACT_ATOMS: atom_id res chain seq x y z
N MET A 1 -16.09 -9.24 -10.83
CA MET A 1 -15.80 -10.14 -9.68
C MET A 1 -14.38 -9.86 -9.27
N VAL A 2 -14.12 -9.68 -7.98
CA VAL A 2 -12.78 -9.34 -7.50
C VAL A 2 -11.86 -10.57 -7.59
N ARG A 3 -10.62 -10.37 -8.02
CA ARG A 3 -9.63 -11.45 -8.18
C ARG A 3 -8.27 -11.01 -7.63
N LEU A 4 -7.55 -11.95 -7.01
CA LEU A 4 -6.14 -11.78 -6.67
C LEU A 4 -5.30 -12.06 -7.91
N GLU A 5 -4.72 -11.03 -8.51
CA GLU A 5 -3.90 -11.15 -9.72
C GLU A 5 -2.47 -11.56 -9.40
N HIS A 6 -1.87 -10.93 -8.37
CA HIS A 6 -0.49 -11.22 -7.97
C HIS A 6 -0.32 -11.22 -6.46
N VAL A 7 0.58 -12.11 -6.01
CA VAL A 7 1.17 -12.05 -4.67
C VAL A 7 2.61 -11.57 -4.83
N CYS A 8 2.95 -10.53 -4.10
CA CYS A 8 4.22 -9.84 -4.18
C CYS A 8 4.94 -9.90 -2.83
N VAL A 9 6.23 -10.19 -2.89
CA VAL A 9 7.11 -10.22 -1.73
C VAL A 9 8.36 -9.41 -2.04
N VAL A 10 9.19 -9.15 -1.04
CA VAL A 10 10.41 -8.36 -1.24
C VAL A 10 11.32 -9.06 -2.24
N HIS A 11 11.66 -8.33 -3.30
CA HIS A 11 12.67 -8.79 -4.24
C HIS A 11 14.08 -8.47 -3.74
N GLU A 12 14.29 -7.24 -3.30
CA GLU A 12 15.59 -6.78 -2.80
C GLU A 12 15.41 -5.80 -1.64
N ILE A 13 16.30 -5.90 -0.64
CA ILE A 13 16.44 -4.90 0.40
C ILE A 13 17.43 -3.85 -0.08
N LEU A 14 16.94 -2.62 -0.23
CA LEU A 14 17.70 -1.51 -0.77
C LEU A 14 18.15 -0.57 0.35
N PRO A 15 19.31 0.09 0.23
CA PRO A 15 19.68 1.15 1.16
C PRO A 15 18.65 2.29 1.09
N ASP A 16 18.41 3.00 2.19
CA ASP A 16 17.47 4.12 2.22
C ASP A 16 18.04 5.22 3.10
N ALA A 17 18.05 6.47 2.62
CA ALA A 17 18.54 7.62 3.38
C ALA A 17 17.66 7.98 4.60
N GLY A 18 16.59 7.22 4.86
CA GLY A 18 15.78 7.34 6.06
C GLY A 18 16.48 6.78 7.30
N ARG A 19 15.86 7.00 8.47
CA ARG A 19 16.41 6.60 9.78
C ARG A 19 16.76 5.12 9.89
N VAL A 20 16.02 4.24 9.22
CA VAL A 20 16.23 2.79 9.25
C VAL A 20 17.44 2.36 8.39
N GLY A 21 17.86 3.19 7.42
CA GLY A 21 19.00 2.92 6.56
C GLY A 21 18.72 1.95 5.41
N ARG A 22 17.55 1.30 5.38
CA ARG A 22 17.16 0.30 4.37
C ARG A 22 15.64 0.20 4.20
N THR A 23 15.20 -0.38 3.09
CA THR A 23 13.78 -0.62 2.79
C THR A 23 13.56 -1.86 1.92
N GLY A 24 12.43 -2.54 2.12
CA GLY A 24 11.92 -3.61 1.28
C GLY A 24 10.77 -3.15 0.36
N ILE A 25 10.80 -1.89 -0.09
CA ILE A 25 9.74 -1.36 -0.95
C ILE A 25 9.74 -1.97 -2.37
N ASP A 26 10.88 -2.49 -2.84
CA ASP A 26 10.97 -3.22 -4.10
C ASP A 26 10.40 -4.63 -3.91
N LYS A 27 9.12 -4.78 -4.24
CA LYS A 27 8.43 -6.06 -4.27
C LYS A 27 8.13 -6.47 -5.70
N ARG A 28 8.07 -7.78 -5.94
CA ARG A 28 7.76 -8.35 -7.26
C ARG A 28 6.84 -9.57 -7.10
N PRO A 29 6.06 -9.91 -8.14
CA PRO A 29 5.24 -11.10 -8.12
C PRO A 29 6.07 -12.36 -7.91
N VAL A 30 5.51 -13.31 -7.17
CA VAL A 30 6.06 -14.66 -7.05
C VAL A 30 5.08 -15.68 -7.60
N ASP A 31 5.64 -16.73 -8.19
CA ASP A 31 4.87 -17.85 -8.69
C ASP A 31 4.55 -18.84 -7.57
N GLY A 32 3.37 -19.45 -7.64
CA GLY A 32 2.95 -20.51 -6.74
C GLY A 32 2.31 -20.03 -5.43
N PRO A 33 2.10 -20.95 -4.48
CA PRO A 33 1.46 -20.65 -3.20
C PRO A 33 2.38 -19.88 -2.25
N VAL A 34 1.81 -18.94 -1.51
CA VAL A 34 2.51 -18.11 -0.51
C VAL A 34 1.75 -18.16 0.80
N GLU A 35 2.47 -18.45 1.88
CA GLU A 35 1.94 -18.43 3.24
C GLU A 35 1.75 -16.98 3.73
N VAL A 36 0.64 -16.76 4.43
CA VAL A 36 0.28 -15.49 5.05
C VAL A 36 0.10 -15.74 6.54
N GLY A 37 1.04 -15.21 7.32
CA GLY A 37 0.99 -15.28 8.78
C GLY A 37 0.17 -14.14 9.39
N PRO A 38 -0.04 -14.16 10.72
CA PRO A 38 -0.87 -13.15 11.40
C PRO A 38 -0.30 -11.73 11.35
N LEU A 39 1.00 -11.58 11.08
CA LEU A 39 1.70 -10.28 11.11
C LEU A 39 2.32 -9.87 9.77
N GLN A 40 2.47 -10.79 8.83
CA GLN A 40 3.10 -10.52 7.52
C GLN A 40 2.90 -11.68 6.54
N VAL A 41 3.04 -11.37 5.25
CA VAL A 41 3.21 -12.35 4.16
C VAL A 41 4.62 -12.95 4.22
N VAL A 42 4.75 -14.27 4.07
CA VAL A 42 6.06 -14.94 4.04
C VAL A 42 6.86 -14.49 2.81
N GLY A 43 8.14 -14.16 3.03
CA GLY A 43 9.01 -13.54 2.02
C GLY A 43 8.97 -12.02 2.02
N ASP A 44 8.03 -11.39 2.75
CA ASP A 44 8.06 -9.96 2.99
C ASP A 44 9.09 -9.60 4.08
N THR A 45 9.60 -8.37 4.04
CA THR A 45 10.49 -7.82 5.06
C THR A 45 10.11 -6.38 5.37
N ILE A 46 9.48 -6.20 6.53
CA ILE A 46 9.11 -4.89 7.05
C ILE A 46 10.34 -4.29 7.75
N CYS A 47 11.05 -3.39 7.08
CA CYS A 47 12.27 -2.78 7.63
C CYS A 47 11.99 -1.83 8.81
N ASP A 48 10.86 -1.10 8.79
CA ASP A 48 10.41 -0.26 9.90
C ASP A 48 9.18 -0.90 10.57
N THR A 49 9.40 -1.72 11.59
CA THR A 49 8.29 -2.35 12.33
C THR A 49 7.58 -1.39 13.28
N THR A 50 8.12 -0.19 13.52
CA THR A 50 7.48 0.81 14.40
C THR A 50 6.32 1.48 13.68
N HIS A 51 6.48 1.76 12.38
CA HIS A 51 5.50 2.51 11.60
C HIS A 51 4.86 1.71 10.46
N HIS A 52 5.49 0.64 9.98
CA HIS A 52 5.06 -0.07 8.76
C HIS A 52 4.73 -1.55 8.98
N GLY A 53 4.63 -1.99 10.24
CA GLY A 53 4.23 -3.35 10.58
C GLY A 53 3.28 -3.43 11.77
N GLY A 54 3.06 -4.66 12.22
CA GLY A 54 2.12 -4.98 13.30
C GLY A 54 0.78 -5.51 12.79
N ARG A 55 -0.06 -5.95 13.73
CA ARG A 55 -1.35 -6.63 13.47
C ARG A 55 -2.17 -5.92 12.38
N PHE A 56 -2.33 -4.60 12.49
CA PHE A 56 -3.18 -3.83 11.57
C PHE A 56 -2.57 -3.62 10.18
N ARG A 57 -1.31 -3.97 9.94
CA ARG A 57 -0.57 -3.67 8.71
C ARG A 57 0.11 -4.91 8.12
N ALA A 58 -0.50 -6.08 8.33
CA ALA A 58 0.09 -7.36 7.95
C ALA A 58 0.13 -7.58 6.42
N VAL A 59 -0.83 -7.01 5.69
CA VAL A 59 -0.92 -7.09 4.23
C VAL A 59 -1.23 -5.72 3.65
N TYR A 60 -0.53 -5.33 2.59
CA TYR A 60 -0.88 -4.16 1.77
C TYR A 60 -1.50 -4.61 0.45
N VAL A 61 -2.67 -4.07 0.11
CA VAL A 61 -3.46 -4.40 -1.07
C VAL A 61 -3.62 -3.18 -1.97
N VAL A 62 -3.35 -3.37 -3.27
CA VAL A 62 -3.56 -2.38 -4.33
C VAL A 62 -4.39 -3.04 -5.43
N SER A 63 -5.28 -2.28 -6.05
CA SER A 63 -6.03 -2.73 -7.23
C SER A 63 -5.34 -2.29 -8.52
N ASP A 64 -5.54 -3.01 -9.62
CA ASP A 64 -5.11 -2.57 -10.95
C ASP A 64 -5.77 -1.24 -11.35
N GLU A 65 -7.02 -1.03 -10.94
CA GLU A 65 -7.76 0.21 -11.12
C GLU A 65 -7.04 1.40 -10.46
N ASP A 66 -6.62 1.26 -9.20
CA ASP A 66 -5.91 2.31 -8.47
C ASP A 66 -4.48 2.50 -9.00
N ALA A 67 -3.80 1.40 -9.34
CA ALA A 67 -2.47 1.46 -9.92
C ALA A 67 -2.47 2.23 -11.24
N ALA A 68 -3.42 1.95 -12.14
CA ALA A 68 -3.54 2.66 -13.42
C ALA A 68 -3.71 4.19 -13.27
N VAL A 69 -4.36 4.64 -12.20
CA VAL A 69 -4.45 6.08 -11.88
C VAL A 69 -3.09 6.65 -11.48
N VAL A 70 -2.34 5.94 -10.63
CA VAL A 70 -0.98 6.31 -10.22
C VAL A 70 -0.02 6.30 -11.42
N GLU A 71 -0.15 5.33 -12.31
CA GLU A 71 0.61 5.24 -13.56
C GLU A 71 0.36 6.45 -14.47
N THR A 72 -0.89 6.86 -14.60
CA THR A 72 -1.27 8.05 -15.38
C THR A 72 -0.59 9.31 -14.84
N LEU A 73 -0.44 9.44 -13.51
CA LEU A 73 0.28 10.56 -12.91
C LEU A 73 1.78 10.53 -13.23
N LEU A 74 2.39 9.34 -13.19
CA LEU A 74 3.82 9.16 -13.48
C LEU A 74 4.14 9.43 -14.96
N THR A 75 3.31 8.94 -15.87
CA THR A 75 3.53 9.11 -17.33
C THR A 75 3.35 10.53 -17.84
N ARG A 76 2.55 11.37 -17.15
CA ARG A 76 2.24 12.77 -17.52
C ARG A 76 3.21 13.81 -16.98
N THR A 77 4.26 13.42 -16.25
CA THR A 77 5.26 14.36 -15.73
C THR A 77 6.44 14.52 -16.71
N PRO A 78 6.71 15.73 -17.26
CA PRO A 78 7.92 15.96 -18.05
C PRO A 78 9.17 15.68 -17.22
N GLY A 79 10.03 14.75 -17.67
CA GLY A 79 11.26 14.36 -16.95
C GLY A 79 11.13 13.15 -16.02
N ALA A 80 9.99 12.45 -16.00
CA ALA A 80 9.81 11.25 -15.20
C ALA A 80 10.82 10.13 -15.56
N PRO A 81 11.30 9.36 -14.58
CA PRO A 81 12.29 8.31 -14.81
C PRO A 81 11.75 7.19 -15.71
N ALA A 82 12.64 6.61 -16.51
CA ALA A 82 12.40 5.36 -17.23
C ALA A 82 12.25 4.20 -16.24
N PHE A 83 11.25 3.33 -16.43
CA PHE A 83 11.18 2.05 -15.74
C PHE A 83 11.91 0.95 -16.54
N PRO A 84 12.46 -0.07 -15.87
CA PRO A 84 12.71 -0.11 -14.43
C PRO A 84 13.84 0.89 -14.11
N VAL A 85 13.67 1.65 -13.03
CA VAL A 85 14.83 2.27 -12.41
C VAL A 85 15.62 1.07 -11.87
N GLU A 86 16.72 0.69 -12.51
CA GLU A 86 17.83 0.07 -11.77
C GLU A 86 17.97 0.86 -10.48
N VAL A 87 17.83 0.22 -9.31
CA VAL A 87 17.83 0.81 -7.95
C VAL A 87 18.26 2.28 -8.01
N PRO A 88 17.35 3.24 -7.83
CA PRO A 88 17.62 4.64 -8.16
C PRO A 88 18.99 5.09 -7.63
N ALA A 89 19.81 5.80 -8.41
CA ALA A 89 21.18 6.15 -8.00
C ALA A 89 21.26 6.80 -6.60
N ARG A 90 20.27 7.64 -6.26
CA ARG A 90 20.04 8.26 -4.93
C ARG A 90 19.82 7.28 -3.76
N MET A 91 19.56 6.02 -4.07
CA MET A 91 19.36 4.91 -3.15
C MET A 91 20.62 4.03 -3.06
N ARG A 92 21.52 4.11 -4.06
CA ARG A 92 22.85 3.49 -4.06
C ARG A 92 23.92 4.36 -3.39
N GLU A 93 23.71 5.67 -3.31
CA GLU A 93 24.62 6.61 -2.65
C GLU A 93 24.43 6.62 -1.12
N VAL A 94 24.93 5.56 -0.47
CA VAL A 94 25.43 5.65 0.92
C VAL A 94 26.94 5.68 0.80
N PRO A 95 27.67 6.67 1.35
CA PRO A 95 29.10 6.76 1.14
C PRO A 95 29.81 5.61 1.85
N VAL A 96 30.19 4.59 1.08
CA VAL A 96 31.31 3.70 1.39
C VAL A 96 32.19 3.69 0.15
N GLY A 97 33.49 3.92 0.35
CA GLY A 97 34.40 4.42 -0.66
C GLY A 97 34.59 3.59 -1.94
N THR A 98 34.92 4.33 -3.00
CA THR A 98 35.71 4.01 -4.22
C THR A 98 35.25 2.88 -5.16
N SER A 99 34.78 3.25 -6.36
CA SER A 99 35.54 3.24 -7.64
C SER A 99 34.61 3.09 -8.87
N GLU A 100 35.07 3.64 -10.00
CA GLU A 100 34.34 3.82 -11.27
C GLU A 100 33.98 2.52 -12.02
N ALA A 101 32.86 2.54 -12.76
CA ALA A 101 32.78 1.95 -14.10
C ALA A 101 31.57 2.48 -14.89
N SER A 102 31.87 3.03 -16.05
CA SER A 102 30.99 3.47 -17.14
C SER A 102 30.02 2.40 -17.67
N ARG A 103 28.87 2.83 -18.22
CA ARG A 103 28.32 2.31 -19.50
C ARG A 103 27.18 3.20 -20.04
N GLU A 104 27.31 3.54 -21.32
CA GLU A 104 26.32 4.24 -22.17
C GLU A 104 24.98 3.48 -22.26
N ARG A 105 23.87 4.21 -22.44
CA ARG A 105 22.58 3.67 -22.90
C ARG A 105 22.19 4.29 -24.24
N THR A 106 21.86 3.44 -25.20
CA THR A 106 21.28 3.75 -26.52
C THR A 106 19.83 4.24 -26.39
N PRO A 107 19.34 5.18 -27.23
CA PRO A 107 18.02 5.76 -27.06
C PRO A 107 16.92 4.88 -27.67
N GLY A 108 16.07 4.33 -26.80
CA GLY A 108 14.74 3.81 -27.12
C GLY A 108 13.74 4.43 -26.14
N VAL A 109 12.49 4.65 -26.58
CA VAL A 109 11.43 5.17 -25.71
C VAL A 109 11.24 4.20 -24.54
N PRO A 110 11.46 4.60 -23.27
CA PRO A 110 11.37 3.67 -22.14
C PRO A 110 9.93 3.26 -21.87
N ASP A 111 9.74 2.01 -21.46
CA ASP A 111 8.49 1.55 -20.86
C ASP A 111 8.23 2.36 -19.58
N ARG A 112 7.05 3.00 -19.49
CA ARG A 112 6.71 3.94 -18.40
C ARG A 112 5.71 3.35 -17.39
N THR A 113 5.41 2.07 -17.51
CA THR A 113 4.54 1.37 -16.57
C THR A 113 5.37 0.81 -15.39
N PRO A 114 5.06 1.18 -14.14
CA PRO A 114 5.66 0.58 -12.95
C PRO A 114 5.34 -0.92 -12.92
N PRO A 115 6.32 -1.78 -12.56
CA PRO A 115 6.04 -3.21 -12.42
C PRO A 115 5.07 -3.48 -11.26
N VAL A 116 4.36 -4.60 -11.32
CA VAL A 116 3.55 -5.06 -10.19
C VAL A 116 4.45 -5.26 -8.96
N GLY A 117 3.97 -4.87 -7.78
CA GLY A 117 4.74 -4.83 -6.53
C GLY A 117 5.50 -3.51 -6.32
N TRP A 118 5.58 -2.63 -7.32
CA TRP A 118 6.34 -1.38 -7.24
C TRP A 118 5.80 -0.38 -6.22
N MET A 119 4.51 -0.42 -5.90
CA MET A 119 3.93 0.43 -4.84
C MET A 119 4.26 -0.13 -3.45
N GLY A 120 4.91 -1.30 -3.37
CA GLY A 120 5.22 -2.03 -2.15
C GLY A 120 4.07 -2.93 -1.68
N GLU A 121 3.07 -3.18 -2.54
CA GLU A 121 1.92 -4.03 -2.25
C GLU A 121 2.31 -5.49 -2.09
N ASN A 122 1.58 -6.21 -1.24
CA ASN A 122 1.64 -7.65 -1.16
C ASN A 122 0.62 -8.30 -2.09
N PHE A 123 -0.60 -7.77 -2.16
CA PHE A 123 -1.64 -8.30 -3.03
C PHE A 123 -1.98 -7.26 -4.11
N ARG A 124 -1.87 -7.68 -5.37
CA ARG A 124 -2.49 -6.96 -6.48
C ARG A 124 -3.82 -7.62 -6.80
N VAL A 125 -4.90 -6.85 -6.81
CA VAL A 125 -6.24 -7.32 -7.13
C VAL A 125 -6.82 -6.60 -8.35
N SER A 126 -7.87 -7.15 -8.94
CA SER A 126 -8.63 -6.52 -10.02
C SER A 126 -10.14 -6.57 -9.75
N GLY A 127 -10.91 -5.75 -10.45
CA GLY A 127 -12.37 -5.77 -10.43
C GLY A 127 -12.99 -4.92 -9.31
N VAL A 128 -12.23 -4.04 -8.68
CA VAL A 128 -12.65 -3.11 -7.63
C VAL A 128 -11.63 -2.00 -7.45
N SER A 129 -12.06 -0.76 -7.18
CA SER A 129 -11.15 0.27 -6.65
C SER A 129 -11.03 0.11 -5.13
N MET A 130 -9.82 0.10 -4.59
CA MET A 130 -9.63 -0.01 -3.14
C MET A 130 -10.20 1.20 -2.41
N SER A 131 -10.31 2.37 -3.06
CA SER A 131 -10.93 3.56 -2.49
C SER A 131 -12.44 3.40 -2.22
N GLU A 132 -13.09 2.44 -2.85
CA GLU A 132 -14.51 2.10 -2.65
C GLU A 132 -14.72 1.02 -1.58
N VAL A 133 -13.68 0.26 -1.23
CA VAL A 133 -13.73 -0.75 -0.18
C VAL A 133 -13.99 -0.10 1.18
N LEU A 134 -14.76 -0.76 2.04
CA LEU A 134 -15.08 -0.22 3.36
C LEU A 134 -14.00 -0.54 4.38
N LEU A 135 -13.75 0.41 5.28
CA LEU A 135 -12.90 0.20 6.46
C LEU A 135 -13.55 -0.90 7.32
N GLY A 136 -12.83 -1.98 7.61
CA GLY A 136 -13.34 -3.16 8.31
C GLY A 136 -14.05 -4.20 7.41
N GLU A 137 -14.16 -3.98 6.10
CA GLU A 137 -14.59 -5.02 5.15
C GLU A 137 -13.62 -6.22 5.23
N ARG A 138 -14.18 -7.44 5.20
CA ARG A 138 -13.40 -8.67 5.27
C ARG A 138 -13.48 -9.45 3.99
N TRP A 139 -12.32 -9.87 3.51
CA TRP A 139 -12.17 -10.63 2.30
C TRP A 139 -11.58 -12.00 2.61
N ARG A 140 -12.11 -13.03 1.95
CA ARG A 140 -11.53 -14.38 1.91
C ARG A 140 -10.89 -14.64 0.56
N ILE A 141 -9.68 -15.17 0.59
CA ILE A 141 -8.86 -15.49 -0.57
C ILE A 141 -8.17 -16.83 -0.29
N GLY A 142 -8.66 -17.92 -0.88
CA GLY A 142 -8.23 -19.26 -0.49
C GLY A 142 -8.50 -19.51 1.00
N ASP A 143 -7.46 -19.86 1.75
CA ASP A 143 -7.54 -20.12 3.20
C ASP A 143 -7.45 -18.83 4.05
N VAL A 144 -7.05 -17.71 3.43
CA VAL A 144 -6.75 -16.48 4.16
C VAL A 144 -7.98 -15.60 4.26
N GLU A 145 -8.24 -15.08 5.46
CA GLU A 145 -9.20 -14.00 5.69
C GLU A 145 -8.46 -12.75 6.18
N ILE A 146 -8.69 -11.61 5.52
CA ILE A 146 -8.14 -10.31 5.89
C ILE A 146 -9.26 -9.32 6.19
N ALA A 147 -8.98 -8.32 7.04
CA ALA A 147 -9.87 -7.19 7.30
C ALA A 147 -9.14 -5.88 7.07
N PHE A 148 -9.72 -4.94 6.33
CA PHE A 148 -9.07 -3.66 6.02
C PHE A 148 -9.10 -2.70 7.22
N THR A 149 -7.96 -2.10 7.52
CA THR A 149 -7.74 -1.39 8.79
C THR A 149 -7.41 0.09 8.60
N GLU A 150 -6.83 0.46 7.47
CA GLU A 150 -6.50 1.85 7.13
C GLU A 150 -6.12 2.00 5.64
N PRO A 151 -6.28 3.20 5.05
CA PRO A 151 -5.63 3.54 3.79
C PRO A 151 -4.11 3.61 3.94
N ARG A 152 -3.37 3.31 2.87
CA ARG A 152 -1.91 3.51 2.85
C ARG A 152 -1.56 5.01 2.87
N VAL A 153 -0.83 5.46 3.89
CA VAL A 153 -0.38 6.86 4.00
C VAL A 153 1.00 7.06 3.37
N PRO A 154 1.16 7.71 2.20
CA PRO A 154 2.45 7.83 1.50
C PRO A 154 3.55 8.37 2.41
N CYS A 155 4.74 7.74 2.39
CA CYS A 155 5.84 8.06 3.31
C CYS A 155 7.09 8.56 2.57
N ALA A 156 8.07 9.08 3.33
CA ALA A 156 9.31 9.63 2.77
C ALA A 156 10.14 8.58 2.01
N THR A 157 10.09 7.31 2.43
CA THR A 157 10.73 6.21 1.68
C THR A 157 10.05 6.01 0.33
N PHE A 158 8.72 6.10 0.24
CA PHE A 158 8.03 6.02 -1.05
C PHE A 158 8.36 7.22 -1.94
N GLN A 159 8.39 8.45 -1.40
CA GLN A 159 8.87 9.64 -2.11
C GLN A 159 10.27 9.42 -2.73
N ARG A 160 11.22 8.89 -1.95
CA ARG A 160 12.58 8.59 -2.44
C ARG A 160 12.59 7.44 -3.43
N TRP A 161 11.79 6.40 -3.23
CA TRP A 161 11.66 5.29 -4.17
C TRP A 161 11.19 5.76 -5.53
N VAL A 162 10.15 6.60 -5.57
CA VAL A 162 9.64 7.18 -6.83
C VAL A 162 10.63 8.19 -7.41
N GLY A 163 11.21 9.06 -6.59
CA GLY A 163 12.17 10.08 -7.03
C GLY A 163 11.56 11.31 -7.66
N GLU A 164 10.29 11.53 -7.38
CA GLU A 164 9.47 12.56 -7.99
C GLU A 164 9.21 13.69 -7.00
N GLU A 165 9.41 14.94 -7.43
CA GLU A 165 9.21 16.10 -6.56
C GLU A 165 7.76 16.18 -6.06
N SER A 166 7.58 16.50 -4.78
CA SER A 166 6.25 16.61 -4.15
C SER A 166 5.35 15.37 -4.33
N TRP A 167 5.91 14.19 -4.59
CA TRP A 167 5.17 12.96 -4.80
C TRP A 167 4.16 12.66 -3.69
N VAL A 168 4.50 12.82 -2.41
CA VAL A 168 3.57 12.61 -1.29
C VAL A 168 2.29 13.43 -1.45
N ARG A 169 2.42 14.72 -1.80
CA ARG A 169 1.27 15.60 -2.01
C ARG A 169 0.47 15.17 -3.24
N ARG A 170 1.14 14.97 -4.37
CA ARG A 170 0.49 14.59 -5.64
C ARG A 170 -0.26 13.26 -5.50
N PHE A 171 0.34 12.28 -4.84
CA PHE A 171 -0.27 10.99 -4.53
C PHE A 171 -1.48 11.14 -3.61
N ALA A 172 -1.39 11.99 -2.57
CA ALA A 172 -2.52 12.27 -1.70
C ALA A 172 -3.68 12.92 -2.45
N ASP A 173 -3.39 13.84 -3.37
CA ASP A 173 -4.39 14.51 -4.21
C ASP A 173 -5.08 13.54 -5.20
N LEU A 174 -4.44 12.43 -5.60
CA LEU A 174 -5.08 11.39 -6.41
C LEU A 174 -6.19 10.66 -5.66
N GLY A 175 -6.00 10.37 -4.37
CA GLY A 175 -7.01 9.67 -3.58
C GLY A 175 -7.14 8.17 -3.86
N HIS A 176 -6.12 7.53 -4.46
CA HIS A 176 -6.07 6.09 -4.74
C HIS A 176 -4.92 5.39 -3.99
N PRO A 177 -4.98 5.33 -2.64
CA PRO A 177 -3.85 4.89 -1.84
C PRO A 177 -3.63 3.37 -1.81
N GLY A 178 -4.64 2.56 -2.16
CA GLY A 178 -4.69 1.17 -1.69
C GLY A 178 -5.00 1.08 -0.18
N ALA A 179 -5.03 -0.13 0.36
CA ALA A 179 -5.47 -0.37 1.74
C ALA A 179 -4.56 -1.39 2.46
N LEU A 180 -4.30 -1.12 3.73
CA LEU A 180 -3.63 -2.03 4.65
C LEU A 180 -4.69 -2.90 5.35
N ALA A 181 -4.32 -4.12 5.68
CA ALA A 181 -5.20 -5.09 6.30
C ALA A 181 -4.50 -5.87 7.41
N GLU A 182 -5.29 -6.28 8.41
CA GLU A 182 -4.93 -7.34 9.34
C GLU A 182 -5.30 -8.71 8.77
N VAL A 183 -4.59 -9.75 9.22
CA VAL A 183 -4.89 -11.14 8.90
C VAL A 183 -5.74 -11.73 10.03
N ILE A 184 -6.99 -12.03 9.73
CA ILE A 184 -7.95 -12.65 10.64
C ILE A 184 -7.69 -14.15 10.73
N THR A 185 -7.56 -14.80 9.56
CA THR A 185 -7.24 -16.22 9.45
C THR A 185 -5.98 -16.38 8.59
N PRO A 186 -4.85 -16.82 9.19
CA PRO A 186 -3.64 -17.18 8.45
C PRO A 186 -3.89 -18.39 7.54
N GLY A 187 -3.10 -18.51 6.48
CA GLY A 187 -3.28 -19.58 5.51
C GLY A 187 -2.40 -19.39 4.28
N THR A 188 -2.80 -20.00 3.16
CA THR A 188 -2.06 -19.92 1.90
C THR A 188 -2.90 -19.26 0.82
N VAL A 189 -2.27 -18.38 0.04
CA VAL A 189 -2.85 -17.77 -1.17
C VAL A 189 -2.00 -18.10 -2.39
N ARG A 190 -2.57 -17.93 -3.59
CA ARG A 190 -1.83 -17.89 -4.85
C ARG A 190 -2.51 -16.94 -5.81
N ALA A 191 -1.75 -16.42 -6.77
CA ALA A 191 -2.29 -15.67 -7.90
C ALA A 191 -3.42 -16.44 -8.62
N GLY A 192 -4.41 -15.69 -9.12
CA GLY A 192 -5.58 -16.18 -9.82
C GLY A 192 -6.75 -16.62 -8.94
N LEU A 193 -6.63 -16.59 -7.61
CA LEU A 193 -7.75 -16.93 -6.72
C LEU A 193 -8.85 -15.86 -6.75
N PRO A 194 -10.15 -16.24 -6.66
CA PRO A 194 -11.22 -15.28 -6.46
C PRO A 194 -11.13 -14.67 -5.07
N VAL A 195 -11.64 -13.44 -4.95
CA VAL A 195 -11.80 -12.75 -3.68
C VAL A 195 -13.29 -12.73 -3.32
N GLU A 196 -13.62 -13.28 -2.16
CA GLU A 196 -14.98 -13.27 -1.62
C GLU A 196 -15.10 -12.20 -0.54
N VAL A 197 -16.11 -11.32 -0.64
CA VAL A 197 -16.45 -10.39 0.45
C VAL A 197 -17.31 -11.12 1.47
N VAL A 198 -16.73 -11.47 2.62
CA VAL A 198 -17.37 -12.32 3.64
C VAL A 198 -18.01 -11.51 4.76
N HIS A 199 -17.61 -10.25 4.90
CA HIS A 199 -18.24 -9.31 5.79
C HIS A 199 -18.12 -7.91 5.21
N ARG A 200 -19.23 -7.17 5.17
CA ARG A 200 -19.26 -5.76 4.80
C ARG A 200 -19.89 -4.96 5.95
N PRO A 201 -19.18 -3.99 6.54
CA PRO A 201 -19.69 -3.27 7.69
C PRO A 201 -20.75 -2.22 7.30
N ALA A 202 -21.70 -1.98 8.20
CA ALA A 202 -22.86 -1.12 7.94
C ALA A 202 -22.52 0.39 7.91
N HIS A 203 -21.46 0.82 8.60
CA HIS A 203 -21.12 2.24 8.76
C HIS A 203 -20.69 2.95 7.45
N GLY A 204 -20.51 2.21 6.35
CA GLY A 204 -20.33 2.77 5.01
C GLY A 204 -19.09 3.64 4.79
N LEU A 205 -18.14 3.66 5.74
CA LEU A 205 -16.92 4.47 5.68
C LEU A 205 -15.92 3.80 4.73
N SER A 206 -15.68 4.40 3.57
CA SER A 206 -14.74 3.84 2.59
C SER A 206 -13.28 4.16 2.92
N ILE A 207 -12.35 3.40 2.35
CA ILE A 207 -10.91 3.67 2.40
C ILE A 207 -10.60 5.05 1.81
N GLY A 208 -11.24 5.42 0.70
CA GLY A 208 -11.08 6.74 0.10
C GLY A 208 -11.55 7.88 1.01
N GLU A 209 -12.70 7.71 1.67
CA GLU A 209 -13.20 8.67 2.67
C GLU A 209 -12.29 8.74 3.91
N ALA A 210 -11.80 7.59 4.36
CA ALA A 210 -10.84 7.49 5.45
C ALA A 210 -9.47 8.09 5.10
N PHE A 211 -9.11 8.16 3.82
CA PHE A 211 -7.84 8.75 3.35
C PHE A 211 -7.86 10.28 3.35
N ARG A 212 -9.01 10.90 3.03
CA ARG A 212 -9.19 12.36 3.01
C ARG A 212 -8.69 13.05 4.29
N PRO A 213 -8.28 14.32 4.24
CA PRO A 213 -7.84 15.05 5.44
C PRO A 213 -8.85 15.04 6.61
N ALA A 214 -10.15 15.01 6.28
CA ALA A 214 -11.25 14.86 7.22
C ALA A 214 -12.21 13.76 6.76
N MET A 215 -12.63 12.91 7.70
CA MET A 215 -13.67 11.89 7.45
C MET A 215 -15.07 12.51 7.53
N PRO A 216 -16.07 11.91 6.86
CA PRO A 216 -17.48 12.16 7.17
C PRO A 216 -17.77 11.82 8.64
N ALA A 217 -18.30 12.78 9.39
CA ALA A 217 -18.41 12.65 10.84
C ALA A 217 -19.51 11.66 11.28
N ASP A 218 -20.59 11.57 10.53
CA ASP A 218 -21.66 10.58 10.68
C ASP A 218 -21.11 9.17 10.56
N LYS A 219 -20.42 8.87 9.45
CA LYS A 219 -19.80 7.55 9.24
C LYS A 219 -18.67 7.26 10.23
N ALA A 220 -17.92 8.29 10.64
CA ALA A 220 -16.89 8.15 11.69
C ALA A 220 -17.51 7.83 13.05
N ALA A 221 -18.66 8.42 13.40
CA ALA A 221 -19.38 8.10 14.62
C ALA A 221 -19.90 6.65 14.59
N GLU A 222 -20.49 6.22 13.48
CA GLU A 222 -20.95 4.83 13.31
C GLU A 222 -19.78 3.84 13.34
N PHE A 223 -18.65 4.18 12.72
CA PHE A 223 -17.42 3.38 12.80
C PHE A 223 -16.94 3.21 14.25
N LEU A 224 -16.90 4.29 15.03
CA LEU A 224 -16.53 4.26 16.45
C LEU A 224 -17.54 3.51 17.32
N ALA A 225 -18.82 3.47 16.93
CA ALA A 225 -19.84 2.68 17.61
C ALA A 225 -19.78 1.19 17.25
N THR A 226 -19.25 0.84 16.07
CA THR A 226 -19.18 -0.53 15.56
C THR A 226 -18.05 -1.34 16.21
N TYR A 227 -16.89 -0.73 16.44
CA TYR A 227 -15.69 -1.43 16.89
C TYR A 227 -15.22 -0.98 18.26
N ALA A 228 -14.73 -1.92 19.07
CA ALA A 228 -14.04 -1.59 20.29
C ALA A 228 -12.75 -0.80 19.97
N PRO A 229 -12.37 0.21 20.77
CA PRO A 229 -11.16 1.00 20.51
C PRO A 229 -9.87 0.19 20.35
N ALA A 230 -9.79 -0.99 20.99
CA ALA A 230 -8.63 -1.90 20.90
C ALA A 230 -8.53 -2.64 19.55
N ASP A 231 -9.63 -2.71 18.80
CA ASP A 231 -9.70 -3.33 17.47
C ASP A 231 -9.64 -2.31 16.33
N ILE A 232 -9.47 -1.03 16.67
CA ILE A 232 -9.27 0.04 15.70
C ILE A 232 -7.78 0.39 15.65
N GLN A 233 -7.24 0.50 14.44
CA GLN A 233 -5.88 0.99 14.24
C GLN A 233 -5.70 2.38 14.92
N PRO A 234 -4.63 2.62 15.71
CA PRO A 234 -4.54 3.81 16.57
C PRO A 234 -4.66 5.18 15.87
N ASP A 235 -4.07 5.33 14.68
CA ASP A 235 -4.16 6.56 13.88
C ASP A 235 -5.58 6.76 13.35
N MET A 236 -6.25 5.68 12.96
CA MET A 236 -7.65 5.68 12.53
C MET A 236 -8.60 6.04 13.67
N LEU A 237 -8.38 5.49 14.88
CA LEU A 237 -9.13 5.85 16.08
C LEU A 237 -9.01 7.35 16.38
N LYS A 238 -7.77 7.87 16.36
CA LYS A 238 -7.50 9.29 16.56
C LYS A 238 -8.20 10.15 15.52
N LYS A 239 -8.11 9.76 14.24
CA LYS A 239 -8.70 10.50 13.11
C LYS A 239 -10.23 10.50 13.16
N ALA A 240 -10.86 9.37 13.44
CA ALA A 240 -12.31 9.26 13.56
C ALA A 240 -12.84 10.11 14.73
N ARG A 241 -12.20 10.06 15.91
CA ARG A 241 -12.57 10.93 17.05
C ARG A 241 -12.43 12.41 16.70
N ALA A 242 -11.38 12.79 16.00
CA ALA A 242 -11.19 14.16 15.56
C ALA A 242 -12.24 14.60 14.51
N ALA A 243 -12.76 13.69 13.69
CA ALA A 243 -13.85 13.99 12.77
C ALA A 243 -15.15 14.28 13.53
N VAL A 244 -15.52 13.42 14.49
CA VAL A 244 -16.72 13.59 15.32
C VAL A 244 -16.64 14.90 16.14
N ASN A 245 -15.51 15.18 16.77
CA ASN A 245 -15.34 16.37 17.62
C ASN A 245 -15.33 17.70 16.85
N ARG A 246 -15.08 17.68 15.53
CA ARG A 246 -15.06 18.89 14.69
C ARG A 246 -16.43 19.24 14.12
N SER A 247 -17.41 18.34 14.20
CA SER A 247 -18.77 18.62 13.76
C SER A 247 -19.44 19.58 14.73
N PRO A 248 -19.86 20.77 14.27
CA PRO A 248 -20.59 21.71 15.12
C PRO A 248 -21.99 21.14 15.41
N GLY A 249 -22.22 20.69 16.66
CA GLY A 249 -23.53 20.31 17.19
C GLY A 249 -23.98 18.89 16.83
N ALA A 250 -23.75 17.96 17.77
CA ALA A 250 -24.65 16.84 18.03
C ALA A 250 -25.54 17.21 19.23
#